data_AF-A0A7S2DA95-F1
#
_entry.id   AF-A0A7S2DA95-F1
#
_cell.length_a   1.000
_cell.length_b   1.000
_cell.length_c   1.000
_cell.angle_alpha   90.00
_cell.angle_beta   90.00
_cell.angle_gamma   90.00
#
_symmetry.space_group_name_H-M   'P 1'
#
loop_
_entity.id
_entity.type
_entity.pdbx_description
1 polymer ?
#
loop_
_entity_poly.entity_id
_entity_poly.type
_entity_poly.pdbx_seq_one_letter_code
_entity_poly.pdbx_strand_id
1 'polypeptide(L)'
;RSSCMAPESRATRGQVCTGDVVLHTHGSDSLRLAVVRQIRGKKLRLQRLCQRTEFTDQAYLCEGDKVIVTMFDGTCHLATVHGSHYGPGEPVYFKYEDGGVPGCTTRDKIQRYTDEEKLWGNTDVTWAKAEKMVAADDVHEMDIESCVRVPARCRKVARVKTYAIDDDATLTGKLMNSIKSYGDGERQQVEEEPNADWVPELDRGAEVVKEWILKDRREALVKLAAKGGWRGMTDGSQLGQSGTYGWILMRQSEWRCSSGKVVSPTRDMDSYRVELHGTMSLMAGAWDIVDEGGTVTAYCDNDSVVKGFKRVRAWVARGCRGEAPTFKHSVDLWDEVIYWCKKWKLNFSLEWHRGHPEDRHEKTDTWSGEDWMNHIADRLADAEHGRDGGVDAPGCLRQQGRWRLLHEGNRVT
;
A
#
# COMPACT_ATOMS: atom_id res chain seq x y z
N ARG A 1 10.64 2.33 -19.91
CA ARG A 1 9.90 1.13 -20.39
C ARG A 1 9.77 0.20 -19.19
N SER A 2 8.55 0.08 -18.69
CA SER A 2 8.18 -0.59 -17.43
C SER A 2 8.25 -2.12 -17.58
N SER A 3 9.26 -2.73 -16.97
CA SER A 3 9.34 -4.17 -16.77
C SER A 3 9.34 -4.45 -15.27
N CYS A 4 8.17 -4.28 -14.65
CA CYS A 4 8.05 -4.24 -13.18
C CYS A 4 7.77 -5.61 -12.55
N MET A 5 7.60 -6.67 -13.33
CA MET A 5 7.45 -8.04 -12.85
C MET A 5 7.98 -9.00 -13.90
N ALA A 6 8.78 -9.98 -13.46
CA ALA A 6 9.15 -11.12 -14.29
C ALA A 6 7.88 -11.84 -14.78
N PRO A 7 7.88 -12.46 -15.97
CA PRO A 7 6.72 -13.20 -16.47
C PRO A 7 6.16 -14.21 -15.46
N GLU A 8 7.03 -14.79 -14.63
CA GLU A 8 6.68 -15.78 -13.61
C GLU A 8 5.85 -15.18 -12.46
N SER A 9 6.20 -13.98 -12.00
CA SER A 9 5.45 -13.25 -10.97
C SER A 9 4.04 -12.85 -11.43
N ARG A 10 3.83 -12.68 -12.74
CA ARG A 10 2.50 -12.39 -13.31
C ARG A 10 1.57 -13.58 -13.21
N ALA A 11 2.12 -14.80 -13.19
CA ALA A 11 1.35 -16.03 -13.06
C ALA A 11 1.07 -16.42 -11.60
N THR A 12 1.44 -15.60 -10.63
CA THR A 12 1.21 -15.86 -9.21
C THR A 12 -0.12 -15.26 -8.77
N ARG A 13 -0.91 -16.02 -8.00
CA ARG A 13 -2.13 -15.51 -7.35
C ARG A 13 -1.80 -14.37 -6.41
N GLY A 14 -2.74 -13.44 -6.28
CA GLY A 14 -2.62 -12.34 -5.34
C GLY A 14 -1.59 -11.26 -5.71
N GLN A 15 -0.71 -11.51 -6.69
CA GLN A 15 0.26 -10.53 -7.19
C GLN A 15 -0.38 -9.59 -8.22
N VAL A 16 -1.25 -8.71 -7.74
CA VAL A 16 -2.02 -7.76 -8.57
C VAL A 16 -1.86 -6.32 -8.06
N CYS A 17 -1.80 -5.37 -8.98
CA CYS A 17 -1.75 -3.94 -8.69
C CYS A 17 -3.04 -3.22 -9.14
N THR A 18 -3.29 -2.03 -8.59
CA THR A 18 -4.38 -1.17 -9.09
C THR A 18 -4.12 -0.79 -10.55
N GLY A 19 -5.13 -0.94 -11.40
CA GLY A 19 -5.05 -0.74 -12.85
C GLY A 19 -4.64 -1.98 -13.64
N ASP A 20 -4.22 -3.06 -12.97
CA ASP A 20 -3.94 -4.33 -13.64
C ASP A 20 -5.24 -4.96 -14.17
N VAL A 21 -5.10 -5.69 -15.27
CA VAL A 21 -6.12 -6.60 -15.75
C VAL A 21 -5.88 -7.95 -15.09
N VAL A 22 -6.95 -8.56 -14.57
CA VAL A 22 -6.91 -9.83 -13.85
C VAL A 22 -7.88 -10.80 -14.49
N LEU A 23 -7.51 -12.08 -14.47
CA LEU A 23 -8.36 -13.22 -14.76
C LEU A 23 -8.79 -13.84 -13.44
N HIS A 24 -10.07 -14.17 -13.31
CA HIS A 24 -10.61 -14.86 -12.13
C HIS A 24 -11.70 -15.85 -12.52
N THR A 25 -11.99 -16.81 -11.64
CA THR A 25 -13.12 -17.72 -11.80
C THR A 25 -14.44 -17.02 -11.50
N HIS A 26 -15.48 -17.44 -12.22
CA HIS A 26 -16.86 -17.05 -12.00
C HIS A 26 -17.72 -18.31 -11.96
N GLY A 27 -18.18 -18.67 -10.76
CA GLY A 27 -18.76 -20.00 -10.53
C GLY A 27 -17.71 -21.11 -10.64
N SER A 28 -18.15 -22.34 -10.93
CA SER A 28 -17.30 -23.53 -11.07
C SER A 28 -16.58 -23.60 -12.41
N ASP A 29 -17.22 -23.13 -13.49
CA ASP A 29 -16.83 -23.54 -14.86
C ASP A 29 -16.53 -22.39 -15.80
N SER A 30 -16.50 -21.14 -15.31
CA SER A 30 -16.27 -19.97 -16.15
C SER A 30 -15.17 -19.06 -15.64
N LEU A 31 -14.55 -18.34 -16.57
CA LEU A 31 -13.51 -17.34 -16.33
C LEU A 31 -14.00 -15.97 -16.78
N ARG A 32 -13.52 -14.94 -16.08
CA ARG A 32 -13.82 -13.53 -16.36
C ARG A 32 -12.56 -12.68 -16.29
N LEU A 33 -12.55 -11.65 -17.12
CA LEU A 33 -11.56 -10.59 -17.07
C LEU A 33 -12.13 -9.37 -16.33
N ALA A 34 -11.29 -8.75 -15.51
CA ALA A 34 -11.65 -7.53 -14.79
C ALA A 34 -10.43 -6.61 -14.67
N VAL A 35 -10.68 -5.32 -14.41
CA VAL A 35 -9.66 -4.35 -14.04
C VAL A 35 -9.72 -4.04 -12.55
N VAL A 36 -8.56 -4.08 -11.89
CA VAL A 36 -8.45 -3.74 -10.47
C VAL A 36 -8.61 -2.23 -10.30
N ARG A 37 -9.65 -1.79 -9.59
CA ARG A 37 -9.90 -0.38 -9.29
C ARG A 37 -9.36 0.05 -7.94
N GLN A 38 -9.43 -0.83 -6.96
CA GLN A 38 -8.97 -0.55 -5.61
C GLN A 38 -8.53 -1.84 -4.94
N ILE A 39 -7.51 -1.75 -4.08
CA ILE A 39 -7.07 -2.85 -3.22
C ILE A 39 -7.25 -2.39 -1.77
N ARG A 40 -7.91 -3.19 -0.94
CA ARG A 40 -8.14 -2.96 0.49
C ARG A 40 -7.81 -4.22 1.27
N GLY A 41 -6.59 -4.28 1.82
CA GLY A 41 -6.09 -5.50 2.46
C GLY A 41 -6.11 -6.67 1.47
N LYS A 42 -6.77 -7.78 1.84
CA LYS A 42 -6.94 -8.97 0.99
C LYS A 42 -8.11 -8.87 -0.01
N LYS A 43 -8.84 -7.75 -0.06
CA LYS A 43 -9.99 -7.55 -0.97
C LYS A 43 -9.63 -6.63 -2.13
N LEU A 44 -10.13 -6.98 -3.32
CA LEU A 44 -10.08 -6.21 -4.55
C LEU A 44 -11.46 -5.64 -4.86
N ARG A 45 -11.52 -4.38 -5.26
CA ARG A 45 -12.68 -3.82 -5.97
C ARG A 45 -12.37 -3.86 -7.46
N LEU A 46 -13.14 -4.64 -8.20
CA LEU A 46 -12.95 -4.96 -9.59
C LEU A 46 -14.05 -4.35 -10.44
N GLN A 47 -13.71 -3.80 -11.60
CA GLN A 47 -14.68 -3.54 -12.66
C GLN A 47 -14.53 -4.61 -13.73
N ARG A 48 -15.64 -5.24 -14.08
CA ARG A 48 -15.65 -6.30 -15.10
C ARG A 48 -15.26 -5.73 -16.45
N LEU A 49 -14.58 -6.53 -17.27
CA LEU A 49 -14.31 -6.16 -18.65
C LEU A 49 -15.35 -6.79 -19.57
N CYS A 50 -16.06 -5.96 -20.32
CA CYS A 50 -16.98 -6.33 -21.38
C CYS A 50 -16.26 -6.30 -22.74
N GLN A 51 -16.68 -7.17 -23.64
CA GLN A 51 -16.22 -7.16 -25.03
C GLN A 51 -17.01 -6.11 -25.81
N ARG A 52 -16.31 -5.14 -26.40
CA ARG A 52 -16.94 -4.19 -27.32
C ARG A 52 -17.01 -4.78 -28.73
N THR A 53 -18.20 -4.77 -29.31
CA THR A 53 -18.46 -5.15 -30.70
C THR A 53 -18.96 -3.92 -31.46
N GLU A 54 -18.22 -3.50 -32.49
CA GLU A 54 -18.58 -2.38 -33.35
C GLU A 54 -19.27 -2.92 -34.61
N PHE A 55 -20.40 -2.31 -34.98
CA PHE A 55 -21.18 -2.71 -36.14
C PHE A 55 -20.94 -1.73 -37.29
N THR A 56 -20.62 -2.27 -38.45
CA THR A 56 -20.49 -1.52 -39.70
C THR A 56 -21.83 -1.35 -40.41
N ASP A 57 -22.81 -2.19 -40.10
CA ASP A 57 -24.17 -2.05 -40.61
C ASP A 57 -24.88 -0.91 -39.89
N GLN A 58 -25.02 0.20 -40.61
CA GLN A 58 -25.72 1.38 -40.14
C GLN A 58 -27.23 1.30 -40.39
N ALA A 59 -27.78 0.25 -41.02
CA ALA A 59 -29.10 0.23 -41.66
C ALA A 59 -30.30 0.61 -40.76
N TYR A 60 -30.19 0.45 -39.44
CA TYR A 60 -31.23 0.89 -38.48
C TYR A 60 -30.58 1.35 -37.17
N LEU A 61 -30.48 2.66 -36.96
CA LEU A 61 -30.18 3.26 -35.65
C LEU A 61 -31.50 3.53 -34.93
N CYS A 62 -31.62 3.04 -33.70
CA CYS A 62 -32.79 3.24 -32.86
C CYS A 62 -32.46 4.19 -31.69
N GLU A 63 -33.50 4.82 -31.15
CA GLU A 63 -33.38 5.55 -29.89
C GLU A 63 -32.83 4.62 -28.78
N GLY A 64 -31.83 5.09 -28.04
CA GLY A 64 -31.15 4.28 -27.03
C GLY A 64 -29.94 3.49 -27.51
N ASP A 65 -29.67 3.44 -28.82
CA ASP A 65 -28.48 2.78 -29.34
C ASP A 65 -27.20 3.48 -28.87
N LYS A 66 -26.22 2.70 -28.40
CA LYS A 66 -24.88 3.19 -28.08
C LYS A 66 -24.05 3.34 -29.35
N VAL A 67 -23.45 4.51 -29.52
CA VAL A 67 -22.74 4.89 -30.74
C VAL A 67 -21.42 5.61 -30.46
N ILE A 68 -20.44 5.38 -31.33
CA ILE A 68 -19.22 6.18 -31.46
C ILE A 68 -19.48 7.21 -32.55
N VAL A 69 -19.35 8.49 -32.19
CA VAL A 69 -19.53 9.62 -33.09
C VAL A 69 -18.18 10.21 -33.45
N THR A 70 -17.86 10.25 -34.74
CA THR A 70 -16.66 10.90 -35.28
C THR A 70 -16.97 12.34 -35.69
N MET A 71 -16.33 13.31 -35.05
CA MET A 71 -16.50 14.73 -35.33
C MET A 71 -15.70 15.16 -36.56
N PHE A 72 -15.95 16.37 -37.07
CA PHE A 72 -15.26 16.90 -38.26
C PHE A 72 -13.74 17.03 -38.08
N ASP A 73 -13.29 17.27 -36.86
CA ASP A 73 -11.87 17.32 -36.48
C ASP A 73 -11.23 15.92 -36.34
N GLY A 74 -11.98 14.85 -36.64
CA GLY A 74 -11.55 13.47 -36.53
C GLY A 74 -11.60 12.91 -35.10
N THR A 75 -12.09 13.66 -34.11
CA THR A 75 -12.23 13.17 -32.74
C THR A 75 -13.43 12.25 -32.59
N CYS A 76 -13.26 11.14 -31.87
CA CYS A 76 -14.34 10.19 -31.59
C CYS A 76 -14.87 10.39 -30.16
N HIS A 77 -16.18 10.27 -29.99
CA HIS A 77 -16.86 10.39 -28.68
C HIS A 77 -17.93 9.31 -28.53
N LEU A 78 -18.19 8.87 -27.30
CA LEU A 78 -19.29 7.95 -27.00
C LEU A 78 -20.58 8.72 -26.74
N ALA A 79 -21.66 8.25 -27.33
CA ALA A 79 -22.97 8.85 -27.20
C ALA A 79 -24.08 7.80 -27.28
N THR A 80 -25.27 8.20 -26.88
CA THR A 80 -26.50 7.44 -27.04
C THR A 80 -27.41 8.17 -28.03
N VAL A 81 -27.96 7.45 -29.00
CA VAL A 81 -28.93 8.00 -29.96
C VAL A 81 -30.17 8.47 -29.20
N HIS A 82 -30.64 9.68 -29.51
CA HIS A 82 -31.75 10.31 -28.80
C HIS A 82 -32.83 10.77 -29.79
N GLY A 83 -34.04 10.22 -29.68
CA GLY A 83 -35.15 10.43 -30.61
C GLY A 83 -35.33 9.29 -31.61
N SER A 84 -36.54 9.17 -32.14
CA SER A 84 -36.99 8.09 -33.01
C SER A 84 -37.21 8.58 -34.44
N HIS A 85 -36.77 7.77 -35.41
CA HIS A 85 -36.86 7.95 -36.89
C HIS A 85 -35.64 8.63 -37.54
N TYR A 86 -34.80 7.82 -38.19
CA TYR A 86 -33.67 8.29 -39.01
C TYR A 86 -33.69 7.62 -40.38
N GLY A 87 -34.21 8.35 -41.38
CA GLY A 87 -34.10 7.95 -42.77
C GLY A 87 -32.67 8.06 -43.30
N PRO A 88 -32.35 7.46 -44.46
CA PRO A 88 -31.10 7.74 -45.16
C PRO A 88 -30.94 9.24 -45.44
N GLY A 89 -29.86 9.87 -44.95
CA GLY A 89 -29.54 11.28 -45.19
C GLY A 89 -30.03 12.27 -44.11
N GLU A 90 -30.81 11.85 -43.13
CA GLU A 90 -31.25 12.70 -42.03
C GLU A 90 -30.18 12.83 -40.93
N PRO A 91 -30.09 13.99 -40.25
CA PRO A 91 -29.20 14.16 -39.12
C PRO A 91 -29.63 13.28 -37.95
N VAL A 92 -28.68 12.54 -37.37
CA VAL A 92 -28.91 11.71 -36.20
C VAL A 92 -28.58 12.50 -34.95
N TYR A 93 -29.52 12.59 -34.02
CA TYR A 93 -29.34 13.27 -32.75
C TYR A 93 -28.83 12.30 -31.69
N PHE A 94 -27.89 12.75 -30.88
CA PHE A 94 -27.26 11.95 -29.86
C PHE A 94 -26.94 12.77 -28.62
N LYS A 95 -26.82 12.08 -27.49
CA LYS A 95 -26.41 12.65 -26.21
C LYS A 95 -25.11 12.00 -25.77
N TYR A 96 -24.10 12.80 -25.47
CA TYR A 96 -22.81 12.27 -25.01
C TYR A 96 -22.95 11.58 -23.65
N GLU A 97 -22.24 10.46 -23.47
CA GLU A 97 -22.25 9.71 -22.20
C GLU A 97 -21.60 10.50 -21.04
N ASP A 98 -20.79 11.52 -21.33
CA ASP A 98 -20.17 12.41 -20.32
C ASP A 98 -21.08 13.56 -19.86
N GLY A 99 -22.34 13.58 -20.29
CA GLY A 99 -23.30 14.64 -19.97
C GLY A 99 -23.11 15.92 -20.79
N GLY A 100 -22.31 15.87 -21.86
CA GLY A 100 -22.15 16.98 -22.81
C GLY A 100 -23.44 17.39 -23.51
N VAL A 101 -23.41 18.56 -24.16
CA VAL A 101 -24.55 19.12 -24.89
C VAL A 101 -24.96 18.15 -26.03
N PRO A 102 -26.26 17.81 -26.17
CA PRO A 102 -26.74 16.99 -27.29
C PRO A 102 -26.28 17.55 -28.64
N GLY A 103 -25.86 16.67 -29.53
CA GLY A 103 -25.36 17.02 -30.86
C GLY A 103 -26.13 16.32 -31.97
N CYS A 104 -25.88 16.73 -33.21
CA CYS A 104 -26.36 16.01 -34.38
C CYS A 104 -25.27 15.89 -35.44
N THR A 105 -25.21 14.75 -36.12
CA THR A 105 -24.26 14.54 -37.22
C THR A 105 -24.88 13.68 -38.32
N THR A 106 -24.18 13.56 -39.45
CA THR A 106 -24.56 12.68 -40.55
C THR A 106 -24.22 11.22 -40.22
N ARG A 107 -25.05 10.30 -40.71
CA ARG A 107 -25.01 8.87 -40.38
C ARG A 107 -23.67 8.20 -40.69
N ASP A 108 -22.98 8.64 -41.74
CA ASP A 108 -21.65 8.15 -42.16
C ASP A 108 -20.57 8.32 -41.07
N LYS A 109 -20.80 9.21 -40.11
CA LYS A 109 -19.87 9.49 -39.00
C LYS A 109 -20.20 8.72 -37.71
N ILE A 110 -21.16 7.80 -37.77
CA ILE A 110 -21.66 7.07 -36.59
C ILE A 110 -21.37 5.59 -36.73
N GLN A 111 -20.81 4.99 -35.67
CA GLN A 111 -20.64 3.54 -35.56
C GLN A 111 -21.39 3.05 -34.34
N ARG A 112 -22.33 2.11 -34.52
CA ARG A 112 -23.03 1.48 -33.40
C ARG A 112 -22.08 0.51 -32.69
N TYR A 113 -22.21 0.38 -31.38
CA TYR A 113 -21.51 -0.67 -30.63
C TYR A 113 -22.38 -1.28 -29.54
N THR A 114 -22.04 -2.50 -29.14
CA THR A 114 -22.52 -3.13 -27.91
C THR A 114 -21.34 -3.47 -27.03
N ASP A 115 -21.54 -3.36 -25.71
CA ASP A 115 -20.59 -3.82 -24.70
C ASP A 115 -21.22 -5.02 -23.99
N GLU A 116 -20.76 -6.21 -24.31
CA GLU A 116 -21.36 -7.46 -23.84
C GLU A 116 -20.46 -8.17 -22.83
N GLU A 117 -21.07 -8.81 -21.84
CA GLU A 117 -20.32 -9.63 -20.90
C GLU A 117 -19.73 -10.85 -21.63
N LYS A 118 -18.41 -11.04 -21.50
CA LYS A 118 -17.71 -12.18 -22.07
C LYS A 118 -17.29 -13.15 -20.98
N LEU A 119 -17.76 -14.38 -21.11
CA LEU A 119 -17.40 -15.52 -20.30
C LEU A 119 -16.58 -16.49 -21.14
N TRP A 120 -15.55 -17.06 -20.55
CA TRP A 120 -14.78 -18.15 -21.12
C TRP A 120 -14.96 -19.41 -20.28
N GLY A 121 -14.91 -20.58 -20.89
CA GLY A 121 -14.86 -21.82 -20.12
C GLY A 121 -13.58 -21.91 -19.30
N ASN A 122 -13.58 -22.66 -18.19
CA ASN A 122 -12.40 -22.89 -17.35
C ASN A 122 -11.22 -23.60 -18.05
N THR A 123 -11.42 -24.11 -19.27
CA THR A 123 -10.39 -24.68 -20.16
C THR A 123 -10.10 -23.82 -21.39
N ASP A 124 -10.90 -22.79 -21.62
CA ASP A 124 -10.82 -21.97 -22.82
C ASP A 124 -9.70 -20.93 -22.66
N VAL A 125 -8.66 -21.04 -23.48
CA VAL A 125 -7.50 -20.12 -23.48
C VAL A 125 -7.69 -18.92 -24.41
N THR A 126 -8.81 -18.81 -25.11
CA THR A 126 -9.06 -17.72 -26.06
C THR A 126 -9.19 -16.35 -25.39
N TRP A 127 -9.37 -16.28 -24.06
CA TRP A 127 -9.28 -15.02 -23.31
C TRP A 127 -7.93 -14.33 -23.47
N ALA A 128 -6.84 -15.07 -23.75
CA ALA A 128 -5.51 -14.52 -23.99
C ALA A 128 -5.43 -13.69 -25.29
N LYS A 129 -6.44 -13.83 -26.16
CA LYS A 129 -6.59 -13.09 -27.43
C LYS A 129 -7.72 -12.06 -27.36
N ALA A 130 -8.23 -11.76 -26.16
CA ALA A 130 -9.30 -10.80 -26.00
C ALA A 130 -8.80 -9.38 -26.33
N GLU A 131 -9.49 -8.72 -27.25
CA GLU A 131 -9.23 -7.35 -27.68
C GLU A 131 -10.47 -6.49 -27.49
N LYS A 132 -10.35 -5.17 -27.60
CA LYS A 132 -11.49 -4.24 -27.48
C LYS A 132 -12.29 -4.42 -26.16
N MET A 133 -11.61 -4.77 -25.07
CA MET A 133 -12.23 -4.95 -23.77
C MET A 133 -12.43 -3.59 -23.07
N VAL A 134 -13.60 -3.34 -22.50
CA VAL A 134 -13.93 -2.07 -21.81
C VAL A 134 -14.49 -2.32 -20.42
N ALA A 135 -14.19 -1.45 -19.47
CA ALA A 135 -14.66 -1.60 -18.10
C ALA A 135 -16.15 -1.29 -18.00
N ALA A 136 -16.93 -2.21 -17.44
CA ALA A 136 -18.31 -1.98 -17.04
C ALA A 136 -18.36 -1.02 -15.84
N ASP A 137 -19.49 -0.33 -15.68
CA ASP A 137 -19.70 0.61 -14.57
C ASP A 137 -19.74 -0.12 -13.21
N ASP A 138 -20.29 -1.34 -13.19
CA ASP A 138 -20.45 -2.13 -11.97
C ASP A 138 -19.11 -2.51 -11.32
N VAL A 139 -19.02 -2.20 -10.04
CA VAL A 139 -17.91 -2.58 -9.18
C VAL A 139 -18.33 -3.75 -8.29
N HIS A 140 -17.52 -4.80 -8.26
CA HIS A 140 -17.72 -5.96 -7.38
C HIS A 140 -16.46 -6.23 -6.55
N GLU A 141 -16.63 -6.93 -5.43
CA GLU A 141 -15.56 -7.24 -4.50
C GLU A 141 -15.16 -8.71 -4.56
N MET A 142 -13.86 -8.97 -4.45
CA MET A 142 -13.32 -10.33 -4.48
C MET A 142 -12.01 -10.43 -3.69
N ASP A 143 -11.65 -11.63 -3.27
CA ASP A 143 -10.35 -11.86 -2.62
C ASP A 143 -9.19 -11.76 -3.61
N ILE A 144 -8.07 -11.21 -3.15
CA ILE A 144 -6.88 -10.96 -3.96
C ILE A 144 -6.30 -12.27 -4.51
N GLU A 145 -6.36 -13.34 -3.71
CA GLU A 145 -5.91 -14.69 -4.07
C GLU A 145 -6.79 -15.36 -5.13
N SER A 146 -8.01 -14.86 -5.37
CA SER A 146 -8.91 -15.39 -6.40
C SER A 146 -8.59 -14.86 -7.80
N CYS A 147 -7.62 -13.95 -7.92
CA CYS A 147 -7.20 -13.33 -9.16
C CYS A 147 -5.78 -13.74 -9.55
N VAL A 148 -5.55 -13.82 -10.86
CA VAL A 148 -4.20 -13.83 -11.43
C VAL A 148 -4.07 -12.67 -12.41
N ARG A 149 -2.94 -11.95 -12.36
CA ARG A 149 -2.69 -10.83 -13.27
C ARG A 149 -2.48 -11.33 -14.70
N VAL A 150 -3.16 -10.72 -15.66
CA VAL A 150 -2.90 -10.96 -17.08
C VAL A 150 -2.20 -9.74 -17.70
N PRO A 151 -1.16 -9.94 -18.53
CA PRO A 151 -0.57 -8.83 -19.26
C PRO A 151 -1.56 -8.26 -20.27
N ALA A 152 -1.72 -6.94 -20.27
CA ALA A 152 -2.64 -6.26 -21.16
C ALA A 152 -2.11 -4.88 -21.53
N ARG A 153 -2.43 -4.45 -22.75
CA ARG A 153 -2.21 -3.09 -23.23
C ARG A 153 -3.49 -2.28 -23.01
N CYS A 154 -3.34 -1.11 -22.42
CA CYS A 154 -4.42 -0.14 -22.29
C CYS A 154 -4.22 1.00 -23.29
N ARG A 155 -5.25 1.34 -24.05
CA ARG A 155 -5.31 2.53 -24.91
C ARG A 155 -6.55 3.35 -24.57
N LYS A 156 -6.53 4.65 -24.86
CA LYS A 156 -7.74 5.48 -24.79
C LYS A 156 -8.34 5.58 -26.20
N VAL A 157 -9.55 5.11 -26.37
CA VAL A 157 -10.34 5.24 -27.61
C VAL A 157 -11.62 5.98 -27.25
N ALA A 158 -11.91 7.09 -27.93
CA ALA A 158 -13.05 7.94 -27.64
C ALA A 158 -13.17 8.31 -26.15
N ARG A 159 -12.04 8.67 -25.52
CA ARG A 159 -11.89 8.98 -24.08
C ARG A 159 -12.14 7.83 -23.10
N VAL A 160 -12.56 6.66 -23.56
CA VAL A 160 -12.70 5.44 -22.74
C VAL A 160 -11.44 4.58 -22.82
N LYS A 161 -11.09 3.94 -21.70
CA LYS A 161 -9.99 2.98 -21.65
C LYS A 161 -10.43 1.66 -22.28
N THR A 162 -9.71 1.24 -23.30
CA THR A 162 -9.87 -0.04 -23.99
C THR A 162 -8.63 -0.89 -23.75
N TYR A 163 -8.85 -2.16 -23.45
CA TYR A 163 -7.83 -3.14 -23.08
C TYR A 163 -7.72 -4.23 -24.14
N ALA A 164 -6.49 -4.68 -24.39
CA ALA A 164 -6.19 -5.84 -25.22
C ALA A 164 -5.19 -6.73 -24.47
N ILE A 165 -5.47 -8.02 -24.35
CA ILE A 165 -4.58 -8.96 -23.66
C ILE A 165 -3.38 -9.27 -24.54
N ASP A 166 -2.19 -9.37 -23.95
CA ASP A 166 -0.99 -9.78 -24.69
C ASP A 166 -0.99 -11.31 -24.86
N ASP A 167 -1.07 -11.76 -26.11
CA ASP A 167 -1.00 -13.17 -26.47
C ASP A 167 0.42 -13.71 -26.25
N ASP A 168 0.62 -14.43 -25.13
CA ASP A 168 1.81 -15.21 -24.82
C ASP A 168 1.39 -16.62 -24.43
N ALA A 169 1.55 -17.57 -25.35
CA ALA A 169 1.10 -18.95 -25.17
C ALA A 169 1.79 -19.66 -23.98
N THR A 170 3.05 -19.36 -23.70
CA THR A 170 3.80 -19.96 -22.59
C THR A 170 3.30 -19.43 -21.24
N LEU A 171 3.06 -18.12 -21.15
CA LEU A 171 2.51 -17.51 -19.95
C LEU A 171 1.04 -17.90 -19.72
N THR A 172 0.26 -18.04 -20.80
CA THR A 172 -1.15 -18.44 -20.76
C THR A 172 -1.33 -19.80 -20.06
N GLY A 173 -0.48 -20.78 -20.38
CA GLY A 173 -0.50 -22.09 -19.71
C GLY A 173 -0.21 -21.98 -18.20
N LYS A 174 0.78 -21.17 -17.80
CA LYS A 174 1.11 -20.93 -16.38
C LYS A 174 -0.06 -20.26 -15.65
N LEU A 175 -0.67 -19.25 -16.26
CA LEU A 175 -1.83 -18.53 -15.71
C LEU A 175 -3.04 -19.46 -15.50
N MET A 176 -3.32 -20.35 -16.45
CA MET A 176 -4.41 -21.32 -16.35
C MET A 176 -4.19 -22.35 -15.23
N ASN A 177 -2.96 -22.82 -15.04
CA ASN A 177 -2.66 -23.73 -13.93
C ASN A 177 -2.79 -23.01 -12.58
N SER A 178 -2.30 -21.78 -12.51
CA SER A 178 -2.41 -20.93 -11.33
C SER A 178 -3.83 -20.47 -11.04
N ILE A 179 -4.81 -20.59 -11.94
CA ILE A 179 -6.21 -20.28 -11.60
C ILE A 179 -7.01 -21.54 -11.23
N LYS A 180 -6.65 -22.69 -11.82
CA LYS A 180 -7.30 -23.99 -11.58
C LYS A 180 -6.97 -24.63 -10.23
N SER A 181 -5.75 -24.44 -9.71
CA SER A 181 -5.38 -25.01 -8.39
C SER A 181 -6.17 -24.45 -7.19
N TYR A 182 -7.16 -23.57 -7.41
CA TYR A 182 -8.12 -23.09 -6.41
C TYR A 182 -9.45 -23.84 -6.50
N GLY A 183 -9.80 -24.33 -7.70
CA GLY A 183 -11.08 -24.96 -8.00
C GLY A 183 -11.12 -26.46 -7.76
N ASP A 184 -10.00 -27.18 -7.97
CA ASP A 184 -10.00 -28.65 -8.06
C ASP A 184 -9.31 -29.41 -6.92
N GLY A 185 -8.78 -28.74 -5.90
CA GLY A 185 -8.00 -29.45 -4.87
C GLY A 185 -8.07 -28.75 -3.54
N GLU A 186 -8.88 -29.34 -2.65
CA GLU A 186 -9.04 -29.05 -1.23
C GLU A 186 -9.23 -27.57 -0.87
N ARG A 187 -10.16 -27.31 0.04
CA ARG A 187 -9.90 -26.22 0.99
C ARG A 187 -8.64 -26.64 1.73
N GLN A 188 -7.45 -26.40 1.15
CA GLN A 188 -6.32 -26.02 1.97
C GLN A 188 -6.87 -24.84 2.74
N GLN A 189 -7.21 -25.11 4.00
CA GLN A 189 -6.88 -24.19 5.06
C GLN A 189 -5.42 -23.83 4.78
N VAL A 190 -5.22 -22.81 3.93
CA VAL A 190 -4.16 -21.85 4.16
C VAL A 190 -4.45 -21.50 5.59
N GLU A 191 -3.68 -22.08 6.51
CA GLU A 191 -3.57 -21.54 7.85
C GLU A 191 -3.52 -20.05 7.64
N GLU A 192 -4.54 -19.36 8.14
CA GLU A 192 -4.58 -17.92 8.15
C GLU A 192 -3.25 -17.52 8.77
N GLU A 193 -2.25 -17.13 7.96
CA GLU A 193 -1.15 -16.37 8.53
C GLU A 193 -1.87 -15.19 9.17
N PRO A 194 -1.75 -15.04 10.50
CA PRO A 194 -2.62 -14.14 11.22
C PRO A 194 -2.46 -12.75 10.60
N ASN A 195 -3.43 -11.87 10.84
CA ASN A 195 -3.16 -10.44 10.84
C ASN A 195 -2.15 -10.10 11.96
N ALA A 196 -0.96 -10.72 11.91
CA ALA A 196 0.12 -10.48 12.83
C ALA A 196 0.63 -9.08 12.54
N ASP A 197 0.73 -8.30 13.60
CA ASP A 197 1.39 -7.01 13.51
C ASP A 197 2.82 -7.24 13.02
N TRP A 198 3.32 -6.28 12.26
CA TRP A 198 4.76 -6.27 12.00
C TRP A 198 5.48 -5.96 13.31
N VAL A 199 6.57 -6.70 13.57
CA VAL A 199 7.48 -6.50 14.70
C VAL A 199 8.89 -6.41 14.10
N PRO A 200 9.74 -5.45 14.54
CA PRO A 200 11.13 -5.37 14.08
C PRO A 200 11.95 -6.58 14.52
N GLU A 201 13.13 -6.76 13.91
CA GLU A 201 14.09 -7.78 14.34
C GLU A 201 14.61 -7.44 15.75
N LEU A 202 14.06 -8.11 16.77
CA LEU A 202 14.48 -7.91 18.15
C LEU A 202 15.92 -8.35 18.37
N ASP A 203 16.61 -7.64 19.27
CA ASP A 203 18.00 -7.85 19.67
C ASP A 203 19.04 -7.61 18.55
N ARG A 204 18.62 -7.05 17.40
CA ARG A 204 19.56 -6.52 16.41
C ARG A 204 20.35 -5.35 17.00
N GLY A 205 21.68 -5.40 16.87
CA GLY A 205 22.60 -4.44 17.48
C GLY A 205 22.85 -4.67 18.98
N ALA A 206 22.41 -5.79 19.56
CA ALA A 206 22.57 -6.09 20.98
C ALA A 206 24.02 -6.05 21.49
N GLU A 207 25.02 -6.27 20.64
CA GLU A 207 26.43 -6.13 20.99
C GLU A 207 26.82 -4.68 21.32
N VAL A 208 26.21 -3.69 20.66
CA VAL A 208 26.40 -2.26 20.95
C VAL A 208 25.85 -1.96 22.35
N VAL A 209 24.63 -2.44 22.63
CA VAL A 209 24.01 -2.28 23.94
C VAL A 209 24.84 -2.95 25.04
N LYS A 210 25.30 -4.19 24.79
CA LYS A 210 26.16 -4.93 25.73
C LYS A 210 27.46 -4.19 26.01
N GLU A 211 28.13 -3.65 24.99
CA GLU A 211 29.35 -2.87 25.17
C GLU A 211 29.12 -1.71 26.16
N TRP A 212 28.03 -0.96 25.99
CA TRP A 212 27.75 0.22 26.80
C TRP A 212 27.20 -0.12 28.20
N ILE A 213 26.44 -1.20 28.34
CA ILE A 213 25.98 -1.70 29.64
C ILE A 213 27.13 -2.31 30.46
N LEU A 214 28.14 -2.93 29.81
CA LEU A 214 29.30 -3.54 30.46
C LEU A 214 30.37 -2.55 30.91
N LYS A 215 30.42 -1.33 30.34
CA LYS A 215 31.31 -0.24 30.76
C LYS A 215 30.91 0.42 32.10
N ASP A 216 30.41 -0.39 33.04
CA ASP A 216 30.12 -0.08 34.45
C ASP A 216 29.07 1.01 34.71
N ARG A 217 28.09 1.14 33.81
CA ARG A 217 27.06 2.20 33.83
C ARG A 217 25.68 1.70 34.25
N ARG A 218 25.63 0.51 34.86
CA ARG A 218 24.38 -0.13 35.31
C ARG A 218 23.67 0.69 36.36
N GLU A 219 24.36 1.42 37.24
CA GLU A 219 23.68 2.09 38.36
C GLU A 219 22.70 3.19 37.90
N ALA A 220 23.10 4.02 36.94
CA ALA A 220 22.23 5.07 36.38
C ALA A 220 21.04 4.47 35.62
N LEU A 221 21.29 3.45 34.80
CA LEU A 221 20.24 2.74 34.04
C LEU A 221 19.29 1.95 34.94
N VAL A 222 19.81 1.29 35.99
CA VAL A 222 19.00 0.58 37.00
C VAL A 222 18.15 1.55 37.80
N LYS A 223 18.69 2.71 38.21
CA LYS A 223 17.90 3.75 38.89
C LYS A 223 16.76 4.26 38.02
N LEU A 224 17.00 4.43 36.72
CA LEU A 224 15.95 4.79 35.76
C LEU A 224 14.89 3.69 35.62
N ALA A 225 15.33 2.45 35.45
CA ALA A 225 14.45 1.30 35.24
C ALA A 225 13.70 0.87 36.52
N ALA A 226 14.13 1.35 37.69
CA ALA A 226 13.45 1.20 38.97
C ALA A 226 12.23 2.12 39.14
N LYS A 227 12.05 3.14 38.28
CA LYS A 227 10.89 4.06 38.32
C LYS A 227 9.54 3.40 37.93
N GLY A 228 9.51 2.09 37.69
CA GLY A 228 8.32 1.31 37.31
C GLY A 228 7.91 1.48 35.84
N GLY A 229 7.27 0.46 35.28
CA GLY A 229 6.94 0.38 33.84
C GLY A 229 8.18 0.18 32.97
N TRP A 230 7.97 0.10 31.65
CA TRP A 230 9.05 0.03 30.68
C TRP A 230 9.50 1.43 30.26
N ARG A 231 10.81 1.60 30.08
CA ARG A 231 11.42 2.84 29.57
C ARG A 231 12.01 2.58 28.21
N GLY A 232 11.66 3.38 27.24
CA GLY A 232 12.17 3.28 25.87
C GLY A 232 12.97 4.51 25.48
N MET A 233 13.92 4.36 24.58
CA MET A 233 14.56 5.46 23.88
C MET A 233 14.77 5.07 22.44
N THR A 234 14.50 5.99 21.53
CA THR A 234 14.70 5.84 20.09
C THR A 234 15.50 7.02 19.56
N ASP A 235 16.25 6.74 18.51
CA ASP A 235 17.07 7.71 17.77
C ASP A 235 17.13 7.32 16.29
N GLY A 236 17.43 8.27 15.41
CA GLY A 236 17.52 8.08 13.97
C GLY A 236 18.76 8.75 13.37
N SER A 237 19.55 8.00 12.61
CA SER A 237 20.74 8.53 11.92
C SER A 237 20.50 8.64 10.42
N GLN A 238 20.94 9.75 9.83
CA GLN A 238 20.83 10.03 8.40
C GLN A 238 22.21 10.36 7.82
N LEU A 239 22.63 9.57 6.83
CA LEU A 239 23.83 9.83 6.01
C LEU A 239 23.45 9.90 4.53
N GLY A 240 23.30 11.12 4.02
CA GLY A 240 22.83 11.36 2.66
C GLY A 240 21.41 10.82 2.45
N GLN A 241 21.26 9.86 1.53
CA GLN A 241 19.98 9.18 1.26
C GLN A 241 19.82 7.87 2.07
N SER A 242 20.82 7.50 2.87
CA SER A 242 20.76 6.35 3.76
C SER A 242 20.19 6.79 5.11
N GLY A 243 19.21 6.07 5.62
CA GLY A 243 18.61 6.32 6.92
C GLY A 243 18.58 5.05 7.76
N THR A 244 18.88 5.18 9.05
CA THR A 244 18.84 4.09 10.02
C THR A 244 18.16 4.55 11.31
N TYR A 245 17.70 3.60 12.10
CA TYR A 245 17.17 3.86 13.43
C TYR A 245 17.75 2.87 14.44
N GLY A 246 17.68 3.25 15.71
CA GLY A 246 18.03 2.40 16.84
C GLY A 246 17.10 2.69 18.01
N TRP A 247 16.71 1.67 18.75
CA TRP A 247 16.01 1.85 20.01
C TRP A 247 16.41 0.82 21.07
N ILE A 248 16.28 1.23 22.33
CA ILE A 248 16.46 0.39 23.51
C ILE A 248 15.24 0.53 24.42
N LEU A 249 14.79 -0.60 24.95
CA LEU A 249 13.67 -0.72 25.89
C LEU A 249 14.18 -1.42 27.16
N MET A 250 13.91 -0.87 28.35
CA MET A 250 14.45 -1.34 29.62
C MET A 250 13.38 -1.39 30.73
N ARG A 251 13.51 -2.38 31.61
CA ARG A 251 12.77 -2.50 32.87
C ARG A 251 13.63 -3.23 33.90
N GLN A 252 13.89 -2.61 35.04
CA GLN A 252 14.82 -3.12 36.05
C GLN A 252 16.17 -3.56 35.44
N SER A 253 16.49 -4.85 35.45
CA SER A 253 17.69 -5.43 34.85
C SER A 253 17.47 -6.02 33.45
N GLU A 254 16.22 -6.03 32.97
CA GLU A 254 15.87 -6.51 31.64
C GLU A 254 15.99 -5.38 30.62
N TRP A 255 16.48 -5.72 29.44
CA TRP A 255 16.51 -4.82 28.30
C TRP A 255 16.31 -5.59 26.99
N ARG A 256 15.77 -4.89 26.00
CA ARG A 256 15.61 -5.30 24.61
C ARG A 256 16.04 -4.15 23.72
N CYS A 257 16.48 -4.45 22.51
CA CYS A 257 16.79 -3.42 21.53
C CYS A 257 16.38 -3.86 20.13
N SER A 258 16.44 -2.92 19.20
CA SER A 258 16.48 -3.22 17.78
C SER A 258 17.13 -2.05 17.05
N SER A 259 17.62 -2.32 15.85
CA SER A 259 18.10 -1.33 14.90
C SER A 259 17.66 -1.74 13.51
N GLY A 260 17.66 -0.81 12.56
CA GLY A 260 17.28 -1.14 11.19
C GLY A 260 17.51 0.01 10.22
N LYS A 261 17.35 -0.29 8.94
CA LYS A 261 17.45 0.65 7.83
C LYS A 261 16.07 1.09 7.40
N VAL A 262 15.92 2.39 7.27
CA VAL A 262 14.69 3.03 6.83
C VAL A 262 14.68 3.09 5.32
N VAL A 263 13.58 2.64 4.72
CA VAL A 263 13.36 2.77 3.27
C VAL A 263 12.45 3.96 3.00
N SER A 264 12.88 4.83 2.09
CA SER A 264 12.06 5.92 1.56
C SER A 264 12.00 5.80 0.04
N PRO A 265 11.02 5.06 -0.52
CA PRO A 265 10.97 4.80 -1.96
C PRO A 265 10.52 6.00 -2.80
N THR A 266 10.13 7.11 -2.17
CA THR A 266 9.27 8.13 -2.81
C THR A 266 9.62 9.57 -2.45
N ARG A 267 10.45 9.75 -1.42
CA ARG A 267 10.92 11.04 -0.93
C ARG A 267 12.37 10.91 -0.49
N ASP A 268 13.08 12.03 -0.53
CA ASP A 268 14.41 12.10 0.07
C ASP A 268 14.36 11.66 1.53
N MET A 269 15.38 10.91 1.95
CA MET A 269 15.56 10.58 3.36
C MET A 269 15.85 11.88 4.13
N ASP A 270 15.19 12.06 5.27
CA ASP A 270 15.47 13.16 6.20
C ASP A 270 15.52 12.65 7.64
N SER A 271 16.18 13.42 8.52
CA SER A 271 16.32 13.08 9.94
C SER A 271 14.95 12.88 10.60
N TYR A 272 13.96 13.67 10.22
CA TYR A 272 12.59 13.55 10.71
C TYR A 272 11.97 12.16 10.42
N ARG A 273 12.21 11.61 9.23
CA ARG A 273 11.69 10.30 8.81
C ARG A 273 12.34 9.17 9.62
N VAL A 274 13.65 9.21 9.80
CA VAL A 274 14.35 8.14 10.54
C VAL A 274 13.97 8.11 12.02
N GLU A 275 13.83 9.28 12.63
CA GLU A 275 13.34 9.45 14.01
C GLU A 275 11.92 8.91 14.20
N LEU A 276 11.03 9.26 13.27
CA LEU A 276 9.65 8.78 13.28
C LEU A 276 9.57 7.27 13.07
N HIS A 277 10.42 6.72 12.20
CA HIS A 277 10.50 5.27 11.96
C HIS A 277 11.01 4.54 13.19
N GLY A 278 12.05 5.04 13.86
CA GLY A 278 12.54 4.50 15.13
C GLY A 278 11.44 4.48 16.20
N THR A 279 10.67 5.56 16.31
CA THR A 279 9.50 5.63 17.21
C THR A 279 8.47 4.55 16.88
N MET A 280 8.10 4.40 15.61
CA MET A 280 7.16 3.37 15.17
C MET A 280 7.70 1.95 15.46
N SER A 281 8.98 1.72 15.20
CA SER A 281 9.65 0.43 15.45
C SER A 281 9.67 0.09 16.94
N LEU A 282 9.95 1.07 17.81
CA LEU A 282 9.87 0.90 19.27
C LEU A 282 8.46 0.54 19.73
N MET A 283 7.42 1.19 19.19
CA MET A 283 6.03 0.86 19.53
C MET A 283 5.66 -0.58 19.12
N ALA A 284 6.13 -1.01 17.95
CA ALA A 284 5.90 -2.35 17.41
C ALA A 284 6.66 -3.41 18.21
N GLY A 285 7.95 -3.21 18.45
CA GLY A 285 8.79 -4.11 19.24
C GLY A 285 8.30 -4.24 20.67
N ALA A 286 7.99 -3.12 21.33
CA ALA A 286 7.48 -3.13 22.69
C ALA A 286 6.13 -3.86 22.81
N TRP A 287 5.33 -3.93 21.74
CA TRP A 287 4.03 -4.61 21.80
C TRP A 287 4.17 -6.12 22.00
N ASP A 288 5.26 -6.71 21.51
CA ASP A 288 5.59 -8.12 21.67
C ASP A 288 6.29 -8.41 23.01
N ILE A 289 6.98 -7.41 23.57
CA ILE A 289 7.79 -7.54 24.79
C ILE A 289 6.96 -7.28 26.06
N VAL A 290 6.03 -6.33 26.01
CA VAL A 290 5.36 -5.81 27.19
C VAL A 290 4.05 -6.56 27.42
N ASP A 291 3.92 -7.13 28.63
CA ASP A 291 2.69 -7.80 29.08
C ASP A 291 1.43 -6.95 28.86
N GLU A 292 0.29 -7.61 28.65
CA GLU A 292 -0.99 -6.95 28.46
C GLU A 292 -1.31 -5.98 29.63
N GLY A 293 -1.65 -4.74 29.29
CA GLY A 293 -1.90 -3.68 30.28
C GLY A 293 -0.65 -2.98 30.81
N GLY A 294 0.55 -3.44 30.45
CA GLY A 294 1.81 -2.77 30.76
C GLY A 294 1.93 -1.40 30.10
N THR A 295 2.79 -0.54 30.66
CA THR A 295 3.00 0.82 30.19
C THR A 295 4.44 1.06 29.74
N VAL A 296 4.60 1.80 28.66
CA VAL A 296 5.89 2.24 28.11
C VAL A 296 5.98 3.76 28.18
N THR A 297 7.07 4.28 28.76
CA THR A 297 7.47 5.69 28.60
C THR A 297 8.73 5.73 27.76
N ALA A 298 8.55 6.13 26.51
CA ALA A 298 9.60 6.31 25.54
C ALA A 298 10.07 7.76 25.48
N TYR A 299 11.30 7.94 25.01
CA TYR A 299 11.91 9.23 24.74
C TYR A 299 12.45 9.29 23.30
N CYS A 300 12.41 10.46 22.69
CA CYS A 300 12.96 10.77 21.37
C CYS A 300 13.49 12.22 21.43
N ASP A 301 14.57 12.51 20.74
CA ASP A 301 15.20 13.83 20.74
C ASP A 301 14.67 14.77 19.65
N ASN A 302 13.86 14.25 18.74
CA ASN A 302 13.14 15.03 17.75
C ASN A 302 11.82 15.60 18.29
N ASP A 303 11.87 16.85 18.77
CA ASP A 303 10.71 17.57 19.32
C ASP A 303 9.52 17.64 18.33
N SER A 304 9.78 17.66 17.01
CA SER A 304 8.70 17.69 16.00
C SER A 304 7.94 16.36 15.95
N VAL A 305 8.64 15.22 16.05
CA VAL A 305 8.02 13.89 16.16
C VAL A 305 7.21 13.80 17.44
N VAL A 306 7.77 14.23 18.59
CA VAL A 306 7.08 14.22 19.88
C VAL A 306 5.81 15.08 19.86
N LYS A 307 5.87 16.28 19.29
CA LYS A 307 4.68 17.15 19.12
C LYS A 307 3.62 16.49 18.25
N GLY A 308 4.01 15.84 17.15
CA GLY A 308 3.09 15.08 16.31
C GLY A 308 2.43 13.93 17.06
N PHE A 309 3.23 13.17 17.81
CA PHE A 309 2.75 12.05 18.63
C PHE A 309 1.74 12.51 19.68
N LYS A 310 2.03 13.60 20.41
CA LYS A 310 1.13 14.18 21.41
C LYS A 310 -0.22 14.60 20.82
N ARG A 311 -0.25 15.11 19.57
CA ARG A 311 -1.50 15.40 18.83
C ARG A 311 -2.32 14.13 18.57
N VAL A 312 -1.68 13.04 18.13
CA VAL A 312 -2.33 11.74 17.91
C VAL A 312 -2.86 11.18 19.24
N ARG A 313 -2.04 11.20 20.29
CA ARG A 313 -2.42 10.73 21.63
C ARG A 313 -3.63 11.48 22.18
N ALA A 314 -3.68 12.81 22.04
CA ALA A 314 -4.83 13.61 22.47
C ALA A 314 -6.12 13.23 21.71
N TRP A 315 -6.01 12.86 20.43
CA TRP A 315 -7.14 12.35 19.66
C TRP A 315 -7.59 10.95 20.13
N VAL A 316 -6.65 10.04 20.40
CA VAL A 316 -6.95 8.72 20.99
C VAL A 316 -7.61 8.85 22.36
N ALA A 317 -7.12 9.74 23.23
CA ALA A 317 -7.69 10.00 24.55
C ALA A 317 -9.15 10.48 24.50
N ARG A 318 -9.55 11.15 23.41
CA ARG A 318 -10.94 11.58 23.18
C ARG A 318 -11.82 10.47 22.59
N GLY A 319 -11.33 9.24 22.49
CA GLY A 319 -12.03 8.10 21.92
C GLY A 319 -12.04 8.09 20.39
N CYS A 320 -11.01 8.65 19.75
CA CYS A 320 -10.88 8.73 18.29
C CYS A 320 -12.05 9.45 17.60
N ARG A 321 -12.70 10.40 18.31
CA ARG A 321 -13.83 11.19 17.79
C ARG A 321 -13.34 12.33 16.91
N GLY A 322 -14.05 12.57 15.80
CA GLY A 322 -13.70 13.59 14.80
C GLY A 322 -12.54 13.15 13.90
N GLU A 323 -12.07 14.07 13.05
CA GLU A 323 -10.99 13.78 12.11
C GLU A 323 -9.66 13.50 12.82
N ALA A 324 -8.96 12.46 12.36
CA ALA A 324 -7.62 12.15 12.84
C ALA A 324 -6.64 13.28 12.47
N PRO A 325 -5.61 13.55 13.30
CA PRO A 325 -4.59 14.54 12.96
C PRO A 325 -3.95 14.23 11.61
N THR A 326 -3.81 15.26 10.78
CA THR A 326 -3.17 15.16 9.47
C THR A 326 -1.75 15.71 9.53
N PHE A 327 -0.86 15.05 8.80
CA PHE A 327 0.55 15.39 8.66
C PHE A 327 0.87 15.56 7.18
N LYS A 328 1.85 16.42 6.86
CA LYS A 328 2.27 16.70 5.47
C LYS A 328 3.59 16.00 5.10
N HIS A 329 4.39 15.68 6.09
CA HIS A 329 5.68 14.99 5.98
C HIS A 329 5.55 13.59 6.56
N SER A 330 6.20 12.60 5.94
CA SER A 330 6.18 11.19 6.34
C SER A 330 4.77 10.66 6.66
N VAL A 331 3.81 10.96 5.78
CA VAL A 331 2.39 10.64 5.98
C VAL A 331 2.17 9.13 6.11
N ASP A 332 2.91 8.38 5.31
CA ASP A 332 2.97 6.92 5.35
C ASP A 332 3.35 6.38 6.73
N LEU A 333 4.39 6.94 7.36
CA LEU A 333 4.80 6.54 8.71
C LEU A 333 3.82 7.03 9.79
N TRP A 334 3.24 8.21 9.61
CA TRP A 334 2.24 8.71 10.56
C TRP A 334 0.98 7.85 10.61
N ASP A 335 0.55 7.29 9.48
CA ASP A 335 -0.59 6.39 9.46
C ASP A 335 -0.30 5.09 10.24
N GLU A 336 0.95 4.58 10.23
CA GLU A 336 1.36 3.48 11.12
C GLU A 336 1.42 3.90 12.58
N VAL A 337 1.99 5.06 12.89
CA VAL A 337 2.03 5.56 14.27
C VAL A 337 0.63 5.76 14.82
N ILE A 338 -0.33 6.21 13.99
CA ILE A 338 -1.75 6.29 14.37
C ILE A 338 -2.33 4.92 14.67
N TYR A 339 -2.02 3.90 13.86
CA TYR A 339 -2.42 2.52 14.13
C TYR A 339 -1.88 2.03 15.49
N TRP A 340 -0.58 2.17 15.72
CA TRP A 340 0.05 1.77 16.97
C TRP A 340 -0.48 2.54 18.17
N CYS A 341 -0.73 3.85 18.04
CA CYS A 341 -1.37 4.63 19.10
C CYS A 341 -2.75 4.10 19.47
N LYS A 342 -3.54 3.61 18.51
CA LYS A 342 -4.85 3.00 18.81
C LYS A 342 -4.70 1.67 19.56
N LYS A 343 -3.71 0.84 19.20
CA LYS A 343 -3.42 -0.41 19.90
C LYS A 343 -2.97 -0.17 21.33
N TRP A 344 -1.99 0.70 21.50
CA TRP A 344 -1.45 1.07 22.81
C TRP A 344 -2.40 1.89 23.68
N LYS A 345 -3.43 2.51 23.09
CA LYS A 345 -4.36 3.42 23.78
C LYS A 345 -3.57 4.52 24.53
N LEU A 346 -3.63 4.51 25.86
CA LEU A 346 -2.92 5.47 26.72
C LEU A 346 -1.69 4.87 27.41
N ASN A 347 -1.36 3.61 27.11
CA ASN A 347 -0.29 2.87 27.78
C ASN A 347 1.10 3.15 27.21
N PHE A 348 1.21 3.79 26.05
CA PHE A 348 2.48 4.24 25.49
C PHE A 348 2.58 5.76 25.55
N SER A 349 3.62 6.31 26.16
CA SER A 349 3.97 7.73 26.14
C SER A 349 5.28 7.99 25.44
N LEU A 350 5.35 9.12 24.74
CA LEU A 350 6.56 9.62 24.11
C LEU A 350 6.82 11.03 24.63
N GLU A 351 7.98 11.21 25.26
CA GLU A 351 8.44 12.49 25.77
C GLU A 351 9.69 12.94 25.03
N TRP A 352 9.90 14.26 24.99
CA TRP A 352 11.11 14.80 24.41
C TRP A 352 12.24 14.73 25.44
N HIS A 353 13.40 14.23 25.02
CA HIS A 353 14.64 14.29 25.79
C HIS A 353 15.73 14.89 24.92
N ARG A 354 16.64 15.67 25.50
CA ARG A 354 17.67 16.33 24.70
C ARG A 354 18.74 15.32 24.29
N GLY A 355 18.95 15.16 22.98
CA GLY A 355 19.97 14.31 22.39
C GLY A 355 21.42 14.74 22.70
N HIS A 356 22.37 13.96 22.17
CA HIS A 356 23.81 14.19 22.21
C HIS A 356 24.34 14.63 23.58
N PRO A 357 24.20 13.79 24.63
CA PRO A 357 24.73 14.11 25.95
C PRO A 357 26.25 14.32 25.96
N GLU A 358 27.00 13.73 25.03
CA GLU A 358 28.43 13.95 24.83
C GLU A 358 28.80 15.39 24.47
N ASP A 359 27.91 16.12 23.79
CA ASP A 359 28.14 17.53 23.46
C ASP A 359 27.82 18.45 24.65
N ARG A 360 27.08 17.94 25.62
CA ARG A 360 26.55 18.71 26.76
C ARG A 360 27.37 18.53 28.04
N HIS A 361 28.02 17.39 28.19
CA HIS A 361 28.70 16.99 29.41
C HIS A 361 30.10 16.46 29.10
N GLU A 362 31.13 17.15 29.59
CA GLU A 362 32.54 16.75 29.40
C GLU A 362 32.86 15.37 29.98
N LYS A 363 32.12 14.94 31.01
CA LYS A 363 32.35 13.66 31.69
C LYS A 363 31.07 12.85 31.79
N THR A 364 31.20 11.57 31.44
CA THR A 364 30.09 10.61 31.36
C THR A 364 29.52 10.17 32.72
N ASP A 365 30.20 10.47 33.82
CA ASP A 365 29.74 10.22 35.20
C ASP A 365 28.56 11.12 35.61
N THR A 366 28.37 12.25 34.91
CA THR A 366 27.25 13.18 35.15
C THR A 366 25.98 12.87 34.35
N TRP A 367 26.03 11.87 33.46
CA TRP A 367 24.92 11.53 32.59
C TRP A 367 23.79 10.85 33.37
N SER A 368 22.56 11.28 33.11
CA SER A 368 21.36 10.61 33.61
C SER A 368 21.17 9.24 32.92
N GLY A 369 20.23 8.43 33.44
CA GLY A 369 19.87 7.19 32.76
C GLY A 369 19.29 7.45 31.37
N GLU A 370 18.51 8.54 31.22
CA GLU A 370 17.93 8.96 29.95
C GLU A 370 19.02 9.40 28.95
N ASP A 371 20.06 10.11 29.40
CA ASP A 371 21.24 10.43 28.58
C ASP A 371 21.95 9.16 28.09
N TRP A 372 22.15 8.19 28.99
CA TRP A 372 22.73 6.90 28.62
C TRP A 372 21.90 6.16 27.57
N MET A 373 20.59 6.11 27.74
CA MET A 373 19.71 5.45 26.78
C MET A 373 19.73 6.15 25.42
N ASN A 374 19.79 7.49 25.38
CA ASN A 374 19.88 8.24 24.12
C ASN A 374 21.20 7.93 23.42
N HIS A 375 22.32 8.01 24.12
CA HIS A 375 23.61 7.67 23.53
C HIS A 375 23.65 6.22 23.01
N ILE A 376 23.02 5.27 23.70
CA ILE A 376 22.94 3.88 23.19
C ILE A 376 22.09 3.80 21.92
N ALA A 377 20.95 4.49 21.87
CA ALA A 377 20.06 4.51 20.71
C ALA A 377 20.74 5.15 19.48
N ASP A 378 21.43 6.27 19.67
CA ASP A 378 22.29 6.92 18.66
C ASP A 378 23.34 5.95 18.12
N ARG A 379 24.10 5.28 19.02
CA ARG A 379 25.12 4.30 18.61
C ARG A 379 24.55 3.08 17.91
N LEU A 380 23.33 2.67 18.26
CA LEU A 380 22.61 1.61 17.55
C LEU A 380 22.28 2.03 16.12
N ALA A 381 21.75 3.25 15.93
CA ALA A 381 21.41 3.78 14.62
C ALA A 381 22.66 3.95 13.74
N ASP A 382 23.73 4.54 14.29
CA ASP A 382 25.01 4.74 13.58
C ASP A 382 25.65 3.42 13.15
N ALA A 383 25.70 2.43 14.05
CA ALA A 383 26.31 1.14 13.77
C ALA A 383 25.59 0.37 12.66
N GLU A 384 24.32 0.68 12.38
CA GLU A 384 23.51 0.01 11.36
C GLU A 384 23.93 0.38 9.93
N HIS A 385 24.54 1.55 9.72
CA HIS A 385 25.00 1.97 8.39
C HIS A 385 26.02 1.02 7.77
N GLY A 386 26.86 0.38 8.59
CA GLY A 386 27.91 -0.54 8.15
C GLY A 386 27.51 -2.02 8.10
N ARG A 387 26.25 -2.36 8.40
CA ARG A 387 25.79 -3.77 8.50
C ARG A 387 25.13 -4.24 7.23
N ASP A 388 25.20 -5.55 6.96
CA ASP A 388 24.37 -6.20 5.95
C ASP A 388 22.96 -6.50 6.49
N GLY A 389 21.97 -6.53 5.60
CA GLY A 389 20.56 -6.76 5.98
C GLY A 389 19.96 -5.57 6.75
N GLY A 390 19.04 -5.87 7.68
CA GLY A 390 18.40 -4.87 8.55
C GLY A 390 17.42 -3.94 7.85
N VAL A 391 17.12 -4.17 6.56
CA VAL A 391 16.13 -3.40 5.82
C VAL A 391 14.75 -3.88 6.25
N ASP A 392 13.97 -3.00 6.88
CA ASP A 392 12.62 -3.36 7.28
C ASP A 392 11.78 -3.74 6.06
N ALA A 393 11.06 -4.86 6.17
CA ALA A 393 10.27 -5.41 5.08
C ALA A 393 9.28 -4.37 4.54
N PRO A 394 8.90 -4.42 3.25
CA PRO A 394 7.84 -3.56 2.70
C PRO A 394 6.53 -3.62 3.49
N GLY A 395 6.31 -4.73 4.21
CA GLY A 395 5.21 -4.94 5.13
C GLY A 395 5.37 -4.32 6.51
N CYS A 396 6.33 -3.43 6.79
CA CYS A 396 6.36 -2.67 8.05
C CYS A 396 5.33 -1.51 8.04
N LEU A 397 4.94 -1.04 6.86
CA LEU A 397 3.95 0.04 6.69
C LEU A 397 2.61 -0.48 6.13
N ARG A 398 1.86 -1.27 6.93
CA ARG A 398 0.65 -1.99 6.48
C ARG A 398 -0.66 -1.20 6.55
N GLN A 399 -0.71 -0.10 7.27
CA GLN A 399 -1.89 0.63 7.71
C GLN A 399 -2.05 2.03 7.10
N GLN A 400 -1.21 2.37 6.13
CA GLN A 400 -0.95 3.70 5.55
C GLN A 400 -2.10 4.68 5.16
N GLY A 401 -3.33 4.74 5.68
CA GLY A 401 -4.42 5.73 5.36
C GLY A 401 -4.70 6.26 3.91
N ARG A 402 -3.75 6.92 3.24
CA ARG A 402 -3.88 7.71 2.00
C ARG A 402 -2.73 7.53 0.98
N TRP A 403 -2.74 6.49 0.14
CA TRP A 403 -1.70 6.27 -0.88
C TRP A 403 -2.27 6.41 -2.29
N ARG A 404 -1.47 6.99 -3.19
CA ARG A 404 -1.83 7.26 -4.58
C ARG A 404 -1.39 6.15 -5.52
N LEU A 405 -0.33 5.41 -5.17
CA LEU A 405 0.23 4.35 -6.02
C LEU A 405 1.00 3.27 -5.21
N LEU A 406 1.28 2.13 -5.83
CA LEU A 406 2.26 1.12 -5.40
C LEU A 406 3.42 1.13 -6.41
N HIS A 407 4.67 1.19 -5.92
CA HIS A 407 5.90 1.14 -6.73
C HIS A 407 6.88 0.13 -6.11
N GLU A 408 7.26 -0.90 -6.88
CA GLU A 408 8.22 -1.95 -6.45
C GLU A 408 7.87 -2.63 -5.11
N GLY A 409 6.57 -2.92 -4.89
CA GLY A 409 6.10 -3.53 -3.63
C GLY A 409 5.98 -2.54 -2.45
N ASN A 410 6.44 -1.31 -2.64
CA ASN A 410 6.33 -0.24 -1.65
C ASN A 410 5.15 0.67 -1.96
N ARG A 411 4.44 1.11 -0.93
CA ARG A 411 3.31 2.04 -1.06
C ARG A 411 3.81 3.48 -1.14
N VAL A 412 3.25 4.26 -2.06
CA VAL A 412 3.74 5.59 -2.44
C VAL A 412 2.65 6.65 -2.30
N THR A 413 2.94 7.72 -1.55
CA THR A 413 2.06 8.88 -1.31
C THR A 413 2.18 9.95 -2.38
#